data_AF-A0A3D3F6N3-F1
#
_entry.id   AF-A0A3D3F6N3-F1
#
_cell.length_a   1.000
_cell.length_b   1.000
_cell.length_c   1.000
_cell.angle_alpha   90.00
_cell.angle_beta   90.00
_cell.angle_gamma   90.00
#
_symmetry.space_group_name_H-M   'P 1'
#
loop_
_entity.id
_entity.type
_entity.pdbx_description
1 polymer ?
#
loop_
_entity_poly.entity_id
_entity_poly.type
_entity_poly.pdbx_seq_one_letter_code
_entity_poly.pdbx_strand_id
1 'polypeptide(L)'
;LESIRSANKSKQQDMALITDKSAKLKERISEVSRFRNHPASDEADLLLTVLRDRTDDAELRKTAAEALGWFTYSYRKEYLLEQLAQILPSETDAAIQNEVKKTINRLSGK
;
A
#
# COMPACT_ATOMS: atom_id res chain seq x y z
N LEU A 1 -11.76 -6.31 27.57
CA LEU A 1 -11.40 -7.49 26.74
C LEU A 1 -12.26 -7.59 25.48
N GLU A 2 -13.59 -7.48 25.59
CA GLU A 2 -14.50 -7.50 24.42
C GLU A 2 -14.23 -6.36 23.41
N SER A 3 -14.00 -5.13 23.87
CA SER A 3 -13.69 -3.99 22.99
C SER A 3 -12.38 -4.13 22.20
N ILE A 4 -11.38 -4.84 22.75
CA ILE A 4 -10.10 -5.10 22.06
C ILE A 4 -10.30 -6.18 20.99
N ARG A 5 -11.10 -7.21 21.28
CA ARG A 5 -11.43 -8.28 20.33
C ARG A 5 -12.24 -7.76 19.14
N SER A 6 -13.19 -6.86 19.38
CA SER A 6 -13.97 -6.23 18.29
C SER A 6 -13.10 -5.35 17.39
N ALA A 7 -12.16 -4.60 17.95
CA ALA A 7 -11.23 -3.76 17.18
C ALA A 7 -10.30 -4.60 16.29
N ASN A 8 -9.76 -5.71 16.82
CA ASN A 8 -8.91 -6.62 16.04
C ASN A 8 -9.67 -7.32 14.90
N LYS A 9 -10.94 -7.68 15.13
CA LYS A 9 -11.80 -8.28 14.10
C LYS A 9 -12.11 -7.28 12.98
N SER A 10 -12.45 -6.04 13.32
CA SER A 10 -12.67 -4.97 12.32
C SER A 10 -11.43 -4.77 11.46
N LYS A 11 -10.26 -4.67 12.10
CA LYS A 11 -8.98 -4.52 11.40
C LYS A 11 -8.70 -5.64 10.40
N GLN A 12 -8.96 -6.90 10.78
CA GLN A 12 -8.80 -8.04 9.87
C GLN A 12 -9.76 -8.00 8.68
N GLN A 13 -10.99 -7.54 8.90
CA GLN A 13 -11.99 -7.39 7.83
C GLN A 13 -11.60 -6.26 6.85
N ASP A 14 -11.13 -5.13 7.38
CA ASP A 14 -10.67 -3.99 6.59
C ASP A 14 -9.45 -4.38 5.73
N MET A 15 -8.52 -5.17 6.29
CA MET A 15 -7.38 -5.71 5.54
C MET A 15 -7.80 -6.71 4.45
N ALA A 16 -8.79 -7.56 4.73
CA ALA A 16 -9.30 -8.51 3.73
C ALA A 16 -9.98 -7.79 2.55
N LEU A 17 -10.66 -6.67 2.81
CA LEU A 17 -11.34 -5.85 1.80
C LEU A 17 -10.37 -5.32 0.74
N ILE A 18 -9.16 -4.91 1.14
CA ILE A 18 -8.14 -4.36 0.21
C ILE A 18 -7.77 -5.37 -0.89
N THR A 19 -7.70 -6.66 -0.56
CA THR A 19 -7.37 -7.74 -1.52
C THR A 19 -8.57 -8.40 -2.17
N ASP A 20 -9.79 -8.08 -1.75
CA ASP A 20 -11.01 -8.64 -2.32
C ASP A 20 -11.33 -7.97 -3.67
N LYS A 21 -11.01 -8.66 -4.76
CA LYS A 21 -11.28 -8.18 -6.12
C LYS A 21 -12.77 -8.12 -6.47
N SER A 22 -13.64 -8.74 -5.68
CA SER A 22 -15.10 -8.63 -5.85
C SER A 22 -15.69 -7.38 -5.18
N ALA A 23 -14.93 -6.76 -4.28
CA ALA A 23 -15.34 -5.53 -3.62
C ALA A 23 -15.30 -4.33 -4.57
N LYS A 24 -16.04 -3.27 -4.22
CA LYS A 24 -16.07 -2.05 -5.03
C LYS A 24 -14.70 -1.37 -5.01
N LEU A 25 -14.21 -0.99 -6.18
CA LEU A 25 -12.94 -0.27 -6.34
C LEU A 25 -12.80 0.92 -5.38
N LYS A 26 -13.84 1.75 -5.26
CA LYS A 26 -13.83 2.92 -4.37
C LYS A 26 -13.65 2.56 -2.89
N GLU A 27 -14.23 1.44 -2.44
CA GLU A 27 -14.10 0.97 -1.06
C GLU A 27 -12.66 0.49 -0.83
N ARG A 28 -12.08 -0.27 -1.78
CA ARG A 28 -10.66 -0.69 -1.73
C ARG A 28 -9.69 0.50 -1.72
N ILE A 29 -9.90 1.49 -2.59
CA ILE A 29 -9.09 2.72 -2.64
C ILE A 29 -9.19 3.49 -1.33
N SER A 30 -10.41 3.62 -0.79
CA SER A 30 -10.65 4.28 0.50
C SER A 30 -9.82 3.63 1.60
N GLU A 31 -9.86 2.30 1.74
CA GLU A 31 -9.08 1.60 2.75
C GLU A 31 -7.56 1.73 2.55
N VAL A 32 -7.06 1.59 1.32
CA VAL A 32 -5.65 1.82 1.00
C VAL A 32 -5.21 3.25 1.35
N SER A 33 -6.06 4.25 1.15
CA SER A 33 -5.72 5.65 1.42
C SER A 33 -5.51 5.95 2.91
N ARG A 34 -6.09 5.15 3.82
CA ARG A 34 -5.98 5.34 5.28
C ARG A 34 -4.55 5.21 5.78
N PHE A 35 -3.73 4.39 5.11
CA PHE A 35 -2.32 4.20 5.43
C PHE A 35 -1.46 5.45 5.27
N ARG A 36 -1.96 6.48 4.56
CA ARG A 36 -1.28 7.79 4.48
C ARG A 36 -1.23 8.48 5.85
N ASN A 37 -2.33 8.42 6.59
CA ASN A 37 -2.47 9.05 7.91
C ASN A 37 -2.01 8.12 9.04
N HIS A 38 -2.16 6.80 8.83
CA HIS A 38 -1.78 5.78 9.80
C HIS A 38 -0.90 4.70 9.15
N PRO A 39 0.38 4.99 8.85
CA PRO A 39 1.30 3.98 8.34
C PRO A 39 1.45 2.82 9.34
N ALA A 40 1.00 1.63 8.95
CA ALA A 40 1.10 0.43 9.76
C ALA A 40 2.19 -0.47 9.19
N SER A 41 3.40 -0.40 9.77
CA SER A 41 4.59 -1.11 9.27
C SER A 41 4.37 -2.60 9.04
N ASP A 42 3.61 -3.26 9.90
CA ASP A 42 3.31 -4.70 9.80
C ASP A 42 2.47 -5.05 8.54
N GLU A 43 1.79 -4.07 7.97
CA GLU A 43 0.84 -4.23 6.87
C GLU A 43 1.43 -3.75 5.53
N ALA A 44 2.71 -3.36 5.51
CA ALA A 44 3.33 -2.83 4.30
C ALA A 44 3.33 -3.84 3.13
N ASP A 45 3.36 -5.14 3.41
CA ASP A 45 3.27 -6.20 2.40
C ASP A 45 1.88 -6.28 1.73
N LEU A 46 0.81 -5.86 2.42
CA LEU A 46 -0.53 -5.79 1.84
C LEU A 46 -0.55 -4.77 0.69
N LEU A 47 0.03 -3.59 0.92
CA LEU A 47 0.12 -2.52 -0.08
C LEU A 47 1.07 -2.91 -1.23
N LEU A 48 2.18 -3.58 -0.92
CA LEU A 48 3.09 -4.12 -1.95
C LEU A 48 2.41 -5.19 -2.81
N THR A 49 1.56 -6.03 -2.22
CA THR A 49 0.79 -7.06 -2.94
C THR A 49 -0.13 -6.41 -3.97
N VAL A 50 -0.92 -5.41 -3.55
CA VAL A 50 -1.80 -4.64 -4.45
C VAL A 50 -0.99 -3.97 -5.56
N LEU A 51 0.11 -3.27 -5.22
CA LEU A 51 0.94 -2.61 -6.22
C LEU A 51 1.51 -3.57 -7.27
N ARG A 52 1.93 -4.77 -6.87
CA ARG A 52 2.53 -5.79 -7.76
C ARG A 52 1.51 -6.48 -8.65
N ASP A 53 0.26 -6.56 -8.23
CA ASP A 53 -0.78 -7.25 -8.97
C ASP A 53 -1.23 -6.42 -10.19
N ARG A 54 -0.72 -6.77 -11.37
CA ARG A 54 -1.07 -6.08 -12.63
C ARG A 54 -2.50 -6.32 -13.10
N THR A 55 -3.22 -7.23 -12.46
CA THR A 55 -4.63 -7.47 -12.76
C THR A 55 -5.55 -6.59 -11.91
N ASP A 56 -5.01 -5.89 -10.90
CA ASP A 56 -5.74 -4.86 -10.17
C ASP A 56 -5.83 -3.55 -10.96
N ASP A 57 -6.84 -2.76 -10.61
CA ASP A 57 -7.10 -1.46 -11.21
C ASP A 57 -5.90 -0.49 -11.03
N ALA A 58 -5.56 0.25 -12.08
CA ALA A 58 -4.41 1.14 -12.09
C ALA A 58 -4.48 2.25 -11.03
N GLU A 59 -5.68 2.77 -10.74
CA GLU A 59 -5.89 3.78 -9.70
C GLU A 59 -5.63 3.20 -8.30
N LEU A 60 -6.10 1.98 -8.04
CA LEU A 60 -5.84 1.29 -6.79
C LEU A 60 -4.34 1.00 -6.59
N ARG A 61 -3.67 0.48 -7.62
CA ARG A 61 -2.22 0.21 -7.60
C ARG A 61 -1.41 1.47 -7.34
N LYS A 62 -1.74 2.56 -8.04
CA LYS A 62 -1.12 3.87 -7.83
C LYS A 62 -1.37 4.39 -6.40
N THR A 63 -2.58 4.22 -5.87
CA THR A 63 -2.92 4.63 -4.49
C THR A 63 -2.09 3.85 -3.47
N ALA A 64 -1.87 2.56 -3.69
CA ALA A 64 -1.01 1.73 -2.83
C ALA A 64 0.46 2.19 -2.88
N ALA A 65 0.99 2.49 -4.08
CA ALA A 65 2.32 3.08 -4.21
C ALA A 65 2.45 4.40 -3.45
N GLU A 66 1.46 5.30 -3.57
CA GLU A 66 1.47 6.58 -2.87
C GLU A 66 1.40 6.39 -1.34
N ALA A 67 0.55 5.48 -0.86
CA ALA A 67 0.39 5.18 0.56
C ALA A 67 1.69 4.67 1.21
N LEU A 68 2.44 3.82 0.51
CA LEU A 68 3.76 3.36 0.95
C LEU A 68 4.76 4.51 1.17
N GLY A 69 4.56 5.67 0.54
CA GLY A 69 5.42 6.83 0.69
C GLY A 69 5.39 7.48 2.08
N TRP A 70 4.40 7.13 2.90
CA TRP A 70 4.23 7.66 4.26
C TRP A 70 4.91 6.80 5.33
N PHE A 71 5.59 5.72 4.95
CA PHE A 71 6.29 4.81 5.85
C PHE A 71 7.72 5.30 6.18
N THR A 72 7.97 6.61 6.15
CA THR A 72 9.29 7.22 6.33
C THR A 72 9.94 6.91 7.68
N TYR A 73 9.12 6.71 8.72
CA TYR A 73 9.56 6.34 10.07
C TYR A 73 9.39 4.85 10.38
N SER A 74 9.04 4.04 9.38
CA SER A 74 8.88 2.60 9.55
C SER A 74 10.24 1.93 9.80
N TYR A 75 10.27 0.95 10.71
CA TYR A 75 11.41 0.05 10.87
C TYR A 75 11.64 -0.85 9.64
N ARG A 76 10.68 -0.87 8.69
CA ARG A 76 10.76 -1.61 7.41
C ARG A 76 11.12 -0.71 6.22
N LYS A 77 11.52 0.54 6.45
CA LYS A 77 11.78 1.52 5.38
C LYS A 77 12.81 1.00 4.36
N GLU A 78 13.90 0.41 4.82
CA GLU A 78 14.95 -0.17 3.97
C GLU A 78 14.40 -1.31 3.11
N TYR A 79 13.64 -2.21 3.70
CA TYR A 79 12.92 -3.27 2.98
C TYR A 79 11.97 -2.69 1.91
N LEU A 80 11.21 -1.64 2.23
CA LEU A 80 10.31 -0.99 1.28
C LEU A 80 11.07 -0.39 0.09
N LEU A 81 12.19 0.28 0.33
CA LEU A 81 13.05 0.83 -0.71
C LEU A 81 13.52 -0.28 -1.67
N GLU A 82 13.96 -1.42 -1.13
CA GLU A 82 14.37 -2.58 -1.93
C GLU A 82 13.21 -3.13 -2.77
N GLN A 83 12.04 -3.35 -2.16
CA GLN A 83 10.88 -3.90 -2.86
C GLN A 83 10.35 -2.96 -3.96
N LEU A 84 10.36 -1.64 -3.74
CA LEU A 84 9.95 -0.65 -4.73
C LEU A 84 10.97 -0.54 -5.88
N ALA A 85 12.27 -0.61 -5.59
CA ALA A 85 13.32 -0.62 -6.60
C ALA A 85 13.20 -1.84 -7.52
N GLN A 86 12.80 -3.01 -7.00
CA GLN A 86 12.54 -4.21 -7.79
C GLN A 86 11.31 -4.10 -8.71
N ILE A 87 10.32 -3.29 -8.36
CA ILE A 87 9.11 -3.10 -9.17
C ILE A 87 9.40 -2.27 -10.42
N LEU A 88 10.22 -1.21 -10.30
CA LEU A 88 10.48 -0.21 -11.35
C LEU A 88 10.85 -0.78 -12.73
N PRO A 89 11.79 -1.75 -12.88
CA PRO A 89 12.19 -2.26 -14.19
C PRO A 89 11.08 -3.01 -14.92
N SER A 90 10.12 -3.54 -14.15
CA SER A 90 9.04 -4.35 -14.68
C SER A 90 7.77 -3.52 -14.94
N GLU A 91 7.60 -2.39 -14.26
CA GLU A 91 6.39 -1.57 -14.35
C GLU A 91 6.30 -0.86 -15.71
N THR A 92 5.22 -1.14 -16.44
CA THR A 92 4.96 -0.62 -17.79
C THR A 92 4.00 0.57 -17.78
N ASP A 93 3.18 0.71 -16.74
CA ASP A 93 2.29 1.87 -16.59
C ASP A 93 3.11 3.07 -16.12
N ALA A 94 3.18 4.11 -16.97
CA ALA A 94 3.97 5.30 -16.69
C ALA A 94 3.48 6.07 -15.45
N ALA A 95 2.18 6.07 -15.16
CA ALA A 95 1.64 6.75 -13.99
C ALA A 95 2.03 6.03 -12.69
N ILE A 96 1.95 4.70 -12.68
CA ILE A 96 2.39 3.88 -11.54
C ILE A 96 3.91 3.98 -11.38
N GLN A 97 4.68 3.84 -12.47
CA GLN A 97 6.14 3.95 -12.42
C GLN A 97 6.58 5.31 -11.85
N ASN A 98 5.94 6.40 -12.27
CA ASN A 98 6.24 7.74 -11.74
C ASN A 98 5.86 7.87 -10.26
N GLU A 99 4.74 7.28 -9.83
CA GLU A 99 4.38 7.29 -8.41
C GLU A 99 5.36 6.47 -7.57
N VAL A 100 5.81 5.30 -8.04
CA VAL A 100 6.84 4.49 -7.36
C VAL A 100 8.15 5.28 -7.20
N LYS A 101 8.59 6.01 -8.23
CA LYS A 101 9.77 6.89 -8.13
C LYS A 101 9.60 7.97 -7.06
N LYS A 102 8.43 8.64 -7.00
CA LYS A 102 8.13 9.63 -5.96
C LYS A 102 8.12 9.01 -4.57
N THR A 103 7.53 7.82 -4.44
CA THR A 103 7.51 7.07 -3.17
C THR A 103 8.90 6.73 -2.69
N ILE A 104 9.79 6.26 -3.56
CA ILE A 104 11.20 6.03 -3.22
C ILE A 104 11.86 7.34 -2.75
N ASN A 105 11.65 8.46 -3.45
CA ASN A 105 12.20 9.76 -3.07
C ASN A 105 11.75 10.16 -1.66
N ARG A 106 10.44 10.12 -1.38
CA ARG A 106 9.86 10.40 -0.04
C ARG A 106 10.51 9.53 1.04
N LEU A 107 10.61 8.22 0.81
CA LEU A 107 11.22 7.29 1.77
C LEU A 107 12.71 7.53 1.97
N SER A 108 13.42 7.98 0.93
CA SER A 108 14.85 8.30 1.00
C SER A 108 15.16 9.69 1.58
N GLY A 109 14.14 10.51 1.85
CA GLY A 109 14.29 11.89 2.32
C GLY A 109 14.82 12.84 1.24
N LYS A 110 14.51 12.57 -0.04
CA LYS A 110 14.92 13.37 -1.22
C LYS A 110 13.76 14.07 -1.89
#